data_AF-R9WLE9-F1
#
_entry.id   AF-R9WLE9-F1
#
_cell.length_a   1.000
_cell.length_b   1.000
_cell.length_c   1.000
_cell.angle_alpha   90.00
_cell.angle_beta   90.00
_cell.angle_gamma   90.00
#
_symmetry.space_group_name_H-M   'P 1'
#
loop_
_entity.id
_entity.type
_entity.pdbx_description
1 polymer ?
#
loop_
_entity_poly.entity_id
_entity_poly.type
_entity_poly.pdbx_seq_one_letter_code
_entity_poly.pdbx_strand_id
1 'polypeptide(L)'
;MKKIDEYQGKKVLVMGFGISGINAAHLLVKLGANVTANDKATPKNNDIVDDLEADGIKVITGDNPISLANEGFDVVVKNPGIPYDNPLVAAFVKQGTTIITEAELGWQIFDGHLVSVTGSNGKTTTTTLTQLMIAENAKHQVKYAGNIGISFSKIAEDLGPDDTLVTELSSFQLLGAPTIHPHIAIITNIFSNHLDYHKTRENYINAKLNITRNQTKDDFLVINWDRDEWQKIAQRSQATIVPFSRLNKSHEGSYVEDGMIYWRGQEVMPTKDIRLIGPQNVENALAAIAAAKLSGVTNDAIKKVLTTFSGVRHRLQYVMEYQERLFYNDSKSTDIEATEVALQGFDRPVILLAGGLDRGYTFERLVPYFKKHVKAMIVFGECKDKMKDAGNQAGVPVVESENAITAVPEAWKLSEPGDVILLSPANASWDQFPSFEVRGDKFIEAVEELTGKKEQ
;
A
#
# COMPACT_ATOMS: atom_id res chain seq x y z
N MET A 1 2.83 19.56 -14.52
CA MET A 1 3.16 20.39 -13.33
C MET A 1 2.64 21.82 -13.43
N LYS A 2 1.89 22.26 -12.40
CA LYS A 2 1.59 23.65 -12.08
C LYS A 2 2.86 24.42 -11.68
N LYS A 3 3.05 25.62 -12.22
CA LYS A 3 4.16 26.48 -11.80
C LYS A 3 3.83 27.14 -10.46
N ILE A 4 4.77 27.04 -9.50
CA ILE A 4 4.71 27.71 -8.20
C ILE A 4 6.05 28.39 -7.92
N ASP A 5 6.03 29.49 -7.17
CA ASP A 5 7.19 30.28 -6.77
C ASP A 5 7.48 30.18 -5.25
N GLU A 6 6.65 29.43 -4.51
CA GLU A 6 6.71 29.25 -3.06
C GLU A 6 8.09 28.84 -2.53
N TYR A 7 8.93 28.18 -3.33
CA TYR A 7 10.24 27.67 -2.93
C TYR A 7 11.42 28.47 -3.50
N GLN A 8 11.16 29.47 -4.35
CA GLN A 8 12.20 30.23 -5.03
C GLN A 8 13.11 30.94 -4.01
N GLY A 9 14.39 30.57 -4.00
CA GLY A 9 15.41 31.11 -3.12
C GLY A 9 15.36 30.64 -1.66
N LYS A 10 14.35 29.84 -1.27
CA LYS A 10 14.24 29.32 0.10
C LYS A 10 15.31 28.29 0.41
N LYS A 11 15.80 28.26 1.65
CA LYS A 11 16.69 27.22 2.16
C LYS A 11 15.86 26.05 2.64
N VAL A 12 16.01 24.90 2.00
CA VAL A 12 15.19 23.71 2.28
C VAL A 12 16.07 22.55 2.71
N LEU A 13 15.73 21.93 3.84
CA LEU A 13 16.36 20.69 4.30
C LEU A 13 15.49 19.50 3.89
N VAL A 14 16.05 18.53 3.16
CA VAL A 14 15.44 17.24 2.88
C VAL A 14 16.05 16.19 3.79
N MET A 15 15.25 15.54 4.63
CA MET A 15 15.70 14.59 5.63
C MET A 15 15.30 13.15 5.27
N GLY A 16 16.27 12.33 4.89
CA GLY A 16 16.14 10.90 4.55
C GLY A 16 16.09 10.62 3.04
N PHE A 17 16.92 9.69 2.55
CA PHE A 17 17.13 9.36 1.13
C PHE A 17 16.29 8.18 0.65
N GLY A 18 15.08 8.00 1.21
CA GLY A 18 14.10 7.10 0.58
C GLY A 18 13.72 7.61 -0.82
N ILE A 19 13.04 6.78 -1.63
CA ILE A 19 12.57 7.15 -2.98
C ILE A 19 11.85 8.52 -2.97
N SER A 20 11.00 8.77 -1.97
CA SER A 20 10.30 10.06 -1.83
C SER A 20 11.23 11.22 -1.47
N GLY A 21 12.27 10.99 -0.68
CA GLY A 21 13.21 12.03 -0.27
C GLY A 21 14.12 12.49 -1.41
N ILE A 22 14.66 11.53 -2.17
CA ILE A 22 15.47 11.81 -3.36
C ILE A 22 14.65 12.62 -4.38
N ASN A 23 13.45 12.14 -4.74
CA ASN A 23 12.57 12.84 -5.68
C ASN A 23 12.15 14.24 -5.18
N ALA A 24 11.92 14.40 -3.87
CA ALA A 24 11.64 15.72 -3.30
C ALA A 24 12.82 16.68 -3.45
N ALA A 25 14.05 16.22 -3.26
CA ALA A 25 15.25 17.05 -3.38
C ALA A 25 15.42 17.58 -4.81
N HIS A 26 15.33 16.71 -5.82
CA HIS A 26 15.39 17.14 -7.22
C HIS A 26 14.25 18.09 -7.60
N LEU A 27 13.01 17.82 -7.14
CA LEU A 27 11.89 18.71 -7.40
C LEU A 27 12.12 20.10 -6.80
N LEU A 28 12.61 20.18 -5.56
CA LEU A 28 12.88 21.45 -4.90
C LEU A 28 13.94 22.29 -5.63
N VAL A 29 14.99 21.66 -6.17
CA VAL A 29 15.96 22.35 -7.04
C VAL A 29 15.27 22.92 -8.28
N LYS A 30 14.41 22.14 -8.95
CA LYS A 30 13.62 22.63 -10.11
C LYS A 30 12.68 23.78 -9.75
N LEU A 31 12.18 23.81 -8.52
CA LEU A 31 11.35 24.89 -7.97
C LEU A 31 12.16 26.08 -7.44
N GLY A 32 13.49 26.07 -7.64
CA GLY A 32 14.38 27.19 -7.33
C GLY A 32 14.86 27.27 -5.87
N ALA A 33 14.72 26.19 -5.09
CA ALA A 33 15.19 26.14 -3.71
C ALA A 33 16.69 25.91 -3.59
N ASN A 34 17.28 26.40 -2.49
CA ASN A 34 18.62 26.06 -2.06
C ASN A 34 18.56 24.83 -1.15
N VAL A 35 18.86 23.65 -1.69
CA VAL A 35 18.59 22.36 -1.01
C VAL A 35 19.82 21.84 -0.26
N THR A 36 19.60 21.36 0.96
CA THR A 36 20.51 20.47 1.69
C THR A 36 19.81 19.14 1.93
N ALA A 37 20.46 18.03 1.59
CA ALA A 37 19.95 16.68 1.81
C ALA A 37 20.73 16.03 2.96
N ASN A 38 20.03 15.46 3.95
CA ASN A 38 20.63 14.77 5.08
C ASN A 38 20.05 13.37 5.28
N ASP A 39 20.91 12.36 5.44
CA ASP A 39 20.52 11.02 5.89
C ASP A 39 21.42 10.55 7.05
N LYS A 40 20.83 9.80 7.98
CA LYS A 40 21.58 9.20 9.09
C LYS A 40 22.50 8.08 8.61
N ALA A 41 22.10 7.36 7.57
CA ALA A 41 22.91 6.33 6.96
C ALA A 41 23.81 6.94 5.88
N THR A 42 24.98 6.33 5.69
CA THR A 42 25.74 6.49 4.45
C THR A 42 25.14 5.53 3.42
N PRO A 43 24.67 6.03 2.25
CA PRO A 43 24.20 5.17 1.18
C PRO A 43 25.25 4.12 0.81
N LYS A 44 24.82 2.88 0.56
CA LYS A 44 25.72 1.82 0.07
C LYS A 44 26.14 2.06 -1.38
N ASN A 45 25.27 2.71 -2.15
CA ASN A 45 25.55 3.13 -3.52
C ASN A 45 25.88 4.63 -3.52
N ASN A 46 27.09 4.98 -3.95
CA ASN A 46 27.53 6.37 -4.04
C ASN A 46 26.81 7.13 -5.16
N ASP A 47 26.25 6.44 -6.16
CA ASP A 47 25.51 7.09 -7.27
C ASP A 47 24.39 8.01 -6.75
N ILE A 48 23.77 7.67 -5.61
CA ILE A 48 22.72 8.50 -4.99
C ILE A 48 23.28 9.85 -4.53
N VAL A 49 24.47 9.85 -3.94
CA VAL A 49 25.12 11.07 -3.46
C VAL A 49 25.61 11.89 -4.66
N ASP A 50 26.27 11.23 -5.60
CA ASP A 50 26.83 11.86 -6.80
C ASP A 50 25.73 12.54 -7.64
N ASP A 51 24.56 11.89 -7.79
CA ASP A 51 23.40 12.44 -8.51
C ASP A 51 22.79 13.67 -7.81
N LEU A 52 22.69 13.66 -6.48
CA LEU A 52 22.23 14.83 -5.72
C LEU A 52 23.23 16.00 -5.82
N GLU A 53 24.52 15.72 -5.70
CA GLU A 53 25.57 16.75 -5.77
C GLU A 53 25.69 17.34 -7.19
N ALA A 54 25.43 16.55 -8.23
CA ALA A 54 25.37 17.02 -9.61
C ALA A 54 24.28 18.09 -9.83
N ASP A 55 23.19 18.04 -9.06
CA ASP A 55 22.14 19.06 -9.02
C ASP A 55 22.48 20.26 -8.10
N GLY A 56 23.69 20.32 -7.56
CA GLY A 56 24.16 21.39 -6.67
C GLY A 56 23.63 21.27 -5.23
N ILE A 57 23.15 20.10 -4.83
CA ILE A 57 22.59 19.85 -3.50
C ILE A 57 23.74 19.59 -2.51
N LYS A 58 23.74 20.28 -1.37
CA LYS A 58 24.66 19.96 -0.26
C LYS A 58 24.22 18.65 0.39
N VAL A 59 25.05 17.62 0.37
CA VAL A 59 24.73 16.29 0.92
C VAL A 59 25.46 16.04 2.25
N ILE A 60 24.74 15.54 3.26
CA ILE A 60 25.27 15.19 4.59
C ILE A 60 24.80 13.78 4.96
N THR A 61 25.71 12.82 5.07
CA THR A 61 25.39 11.43 5.40
C THR A 61 26.12 10.93 6.63
N GLY A 62 25.59 9.88 7.27
CA GLY A 62 26.24 9.17 8.38
C GLY A 62 25.85 9.69 9.77
N ASP A 63 25.12 10.80 9.86
CA ASP A 63 24.52 11.31 11.09
C ASP A 63 23.37 12.31 10.80
N ASN A 64 22.57 12.65 11.81
CA ASN A 64 21.62 13.77 11.78
C ASN A 64 22.09 14.88 12.75
N PRO A 65 23.11 15.68 12.37
CA PRO A 65 23.69 16.65 13.29
C PRO A 65 22.67 17.71 13.72
N ILE A 66 22.47 17.85 15.03
CA ILE A 66 21.51 18.81 15.62
C ILE A 66 21.82 20.25 15.21
N SER A 67 23.09 20.56 14.91
CA SER A 67 23.52 21.87 14.43
C SER A 67 22.84 22.33 13.14
N LEU A 68 22.27 21.40 12.34
CA LEU A 68 21.48 21.75 11.14
C LEU A 68 20.29 22.65 11.48
N ALA A 69 19.70 22.49 12.67
CA ALA A 69 18.61 23.36 13.13
C ALA A 69 19.04 24.83 13.28
N ASN A 70 20.34 25.14 13.27
CA ASN A 70 20.87 26.50 13.39
C ASN A 70 21.25 27.12 12.03
N GLU A 71 21.10 26.39 10.91
CA GLU A 71 21.51 26.86 9.57
C GLU A 71 20.45 27.76 8.89
N GLY A 72 19.32 28.04 9.55
CA GLY A 72 18.27 28.96 9.07
C GLY A 72 17.48 28.40 7.89
N PHE A 73 16.99 27.16 7.99
CA PHE A 73 16.11 26.55 6.99
C PHE A 73 14.69 27.12 7.09
N ASP A 74 14.09 27.45 5.95
CA ASP A 74 12.70 27.93 5.84
C ASP A 74 11.70 26.77 5.91
N VAL A 75 12.08 25.64 5.30
CA VAL A 75 11.23 24.43 5.18
C VAL A 75 12.09 23.18 5.42
N VAL A 76 11.50 22.20 6.10
CA VAL A 76 12.04 20.84 6.23
C VAL A 76 11.10 19.87 5.54
N VAL A 77 11.60 19.13 4.56
CA VAL A 77 10.89 18.01 3.92
C VAL A 77 11.42 16.71 4.52
N LYS A 78 10.67 16.13 5.46
CA LYS A 78 11.09 14.90 6.12
C LYS A 78 10.56 13.67 5.41
N ASN A 79 11.36 12.61 5.40
CA ASN A 79 10.87 11.26 5.12
C ASN A 79 9.74 10.94 6.12
N PRO A 80 8.56 10.48 5.66
CA PRO A 80 7.41 10.20 6.52
C PRO A 80 7.74 9.31 7.73
N GLY A 81 8.60 8.31 7.55
CA GLY A 81 8.95 7.35 8.61
C GLY A 81 9.76 7.93 9.78
N ILE A 82 10.38 9.10 9.62
CA ILE A 82 11.13 9.73 10.71
C ILE A 82 10.14 10.36 11.71
N PRO A 83 10.17 9.99 13.01
CA PRO A 83 9.22 10.50 13.98
C PRO A 83 9.52 11.94 14.38
N TYR A 84 8.49 12.66 14.85
CA TYR A 84 8.61 14.06 15.27
C TYR A 84 9.37 14.24 16.59
N ASP A 85 9.57 13.16 17.36
CA ASP A 85 10.43 13.12 18.55
C ASP A 85 11.91 12.86 18.22
N ASN A 86 12.27 12.67 16.95
CA ASN A 86 13.67 12.66 16.52
C ASN A 86 14.34 13.98 16.94
N PRO A 87 15.54 13.97 17.54
CA PRO A 87 16.16 15.17 18.12
C PRO A 87 16.27 16.36 17.15
N LEU A 88 16.62 16.11 15.89
CA LEU A 88 16.74 17.16 14.88
C LEU A 88 15.37 17.69 14.45
N VAL A 89 14.39 16.79 14.21
CA VAL A 89 13.02 17.18 13.87
C VAL A 89 12.37 17.97 15.01
N ALA A 90 12.54 17.52 16.25
CA ALA A 90 12.02 18.19 17.44
C ALA A 90 12.61 19.60 17.62
N ALA A 91 13.87 19.82 17.24
CA ALA A 91 14.48 21.14 17.22
C ALA A 91 13.76 22.09 16.25
N PHE A 92 13.48 21.63 15.02
CA PHE A 92 12.71 22.41 14.04
C PHE A 92 11.27 22.67 14.49
N VAL A 93 10.62 21.69 15.11
CA VAL A 93 9.28 21.88 15.71
C VAL A 93 9.32 22.99 16.76
N LYS A 94 10.31 22.98 17.66
CA LYS A 94 10.46 24.00 18.71
C LYS A 94 10.68 25.41 18.13
N GLN A 95 11.34 25.51 16.99
CA GLN A 95 11.59 26.77 16.28
C GLN A 95 10.38 27.27 15.49
N GLY A 96 9.37 26.42 15.25
CA GLY A 96 8.22 26.74 14.41
C GLY A 96 8.54 26.68 12.91
N THR A 97 9.62 26.01 12.51
CA THR A 97 9.95 25.80 11.09
C THR A 97 8.87 24.98 10.41
N THR A 98 8.53 25.30 9.17
CA THR A 98 7.55 24.54 8.40
C THR A 98 8.09 23.14 8.10
N ILE A 99 7.39 22.10 8.56
CA ILE A 99 7.76 20.71 8.31
C ILE A 99 6.70 20.04 7.46
N ILE A 100 7.10 19.54 6.30
CA ILE A 100 6.24 18.86 5.34
C ILE A 100 6.81 17.50 4.96
N THR A 101 6.04 16.73 4.22
CA THR A 101 6.46 15.49 3.54
C THR A 101 6.37 15.70 2.03
N GLU A 102 6.98 14.80 1.28
CA GLU A 102 6.93 14.83 -0.19
C GLU A 102 5.51 14.85 -0.77
N ALA A 103 4.52 14.30 -0.06
CA ALA A 103 3.11 14.36 -0.48
C ALA A 103 2.57 15.79 -0.58
N GLU A 104 3.04 16.70 0.28
CA GLU A 104 2.69 18.13 0.20
C GLU A 104 3.27 18.77 -1.06
N LEU A 105 4.53 18.47 -1.37
CA LEU A 105 5.18 18.98 -2.59
C LEU A 105 4.44 18.50 -3.83
N GLY A 106 4.14 17.19 -3.90
CA GLY A 106 3.39 16.61 -5.01
C GLY A 106 2.02 17.24 -5.19
N TRP A 107 1.31 17.51 -4.09
CA TRP A 107 0.04 18.23 -4.13
C TRP A 107 0.18 19.66 -4.67
N GLN A 108 1.13 20.45 -4.14
CA GLN A 108 1.27 21.86 -4.50
C GLN A 108 1.58 22.09 -5.99
N ILE A 109 2.24 21.12 -6.64
CA ILE A 109 2.57 21.17 -8.07
C ILE A 109 1.54 20.46 -8.97
N PHE A 110 0.57 19.75 -8.39
CA PHE A 110 -0.47 19.05 -9.14
C PHE A 110 -1.66 19.98 -9.41
N ASP A 111 -2.14 19.99 -10.65
CA ASP A 111 -3.22 20.88 -11.09
C ASP A 111 -4.50 20.13 -11.49
N GLY A 112 -4.49 18.80 -11.37
CA GLY A 112 -5.58 17.94 -11.84
C GLY A 112 -6.51 17.45 -10.73
N HIS A 113 -7.25 16.39 -11.04
CA HIS A 113 -8.22 15.80 -10.12
C HIS A 113 -7.54 14.81 -9.17
N LEU A 114 -7.57 15.10 -7.87
CA LEU A 114 -6.96 14.26 -6.85
C LEU A 114 -8.00 13.36 -6.17
N VAL A 115 -7.74 12.05 -6.23
CA VAL A 115 -8.40 11.02 -5.41
C VAL A 115 -7.35 10.47 -4.44
N SER A 116 -7.63 10.44 -3.14
CA SER A 116 -6.63 10.01 -2.14
C SER A 116 -7.19 8.91 -1.24
N VAL A 117 -6.41 7.86 -1.03
CA VAL A 117 -6.79 6.68 -0.25
C VAL A 117 -5.89 6.54 0.97
N THR A 118 -6.50 6.44 2.15
CA THR A 118 -5.83 6.02 3.38
C THR A 118 -6.64 4.95 4.12
N GLY A 119 -6.06 4.44 5.19
CA GLY A 119 -6.63 3.40 6.04
C GLY A 119 -5.55 2.52 6.67
N SER A 120 -5.95 1.64 7.58
CA SER A 120 -5.00 0.68 8.18
C SER A 120 -4.61 -0.35 7.13
N ASN A 121 -5.59 -1.01 6.51
CA ASN A 121 -5.41 -2.09 5.53
C ASN A 121 -6.19 -1.82 4.23
N GLY A 122 -5.85 -2.52 3.15
CA GLY A 122 -6.57 -2.45 1.88
C GLY A 122 -6.30 -1.22 1.01
N LYS A 123 -5.44 -0.29 1.46
CA LYS A 123 -5.09 0.95 0.75
C LYS A 123 -4.60 0.68 -0.68
N THR A 124 -3.54 -0.12 -0.81
CA THR A 124 -2.90 -0.43 -2.10
C THR A 124 -3.91 -1.00 -3.10
N THR A 125 -4.67 -2.02 -2.71
CA THR A 125 -5.72 -2.62 -3.54
C THR A 125 -6.78 -1.60 -3.94
N THR A 126 -7.26 -0.79 -2.99
CA THR A 126 -8.28 0.24 -3.25
C THR A 126 -7.77 1.33 -4.18
N THR A 127 -6.55 1.82 -3.99
CA THR A 127 -5.88 2.79 -4.87
C THR A 127 -5.76 2.24 -6.29
N THR A 128 -5.27 1.01 -6.44
CA THR A 128 -5.12 0.38 -7.77
C THR A 128 -6.46 0.15 -8.45
N LEU A 129 -7.46 -0.40 -7.75
CA LEU A 129 -8.81 -0.60 -8.30
C LEU A 129 -9.43 0.73 -8.73
N THR A 130 -9.34 1.76 -7.88
CA THR A 130 -9.88 3.09 -8.19
C THR A 130 -9.21 3.67 -9.43
N GLN A 131 -7.88 3.59 -9.53
CA GLN A 131 -7.15 4.05 -10.71
C GLN A 131 -7.56 3.28 -11.97
N LEU A 132 -7.61 1.95 -11.93
CA LEU A 132 -7.98 1.13 -13.08
C LEU A 132 -9.41 1.41 -13.54
N MET A 133 -10.36 1.55 -12.61
CA MET A 133 -11.76 1.87 -12.92
C MET A 133 -11.90 3.25 -13.55
N ILE A 134 -11.24 4.27 -13.02
CA ILE A 134 -11.30 5.63 -13.58
C ILE A 134 -10.58 5.69 -14.93
N ALA A 135 -9.48 4.95 -15.09
CA ALA A 135 -8.74 4.86 -16.35
C ALA A 135 -9.52 4.16 -17.47
N GLU A 136 -10.46 3.28 -17.11
CA GLU A 136 -11.23 2.50 -18.06
C GLU A 136 -12.10 3.40 -18.94
N ASN A 137 -11.63 3.62 -20.18
CA ASN A 137 -12.18 4.54 -21.19
C ASN A 137 -12.01 6.05 -20.88
N ALA A 138 -11.09 6.41 -19.99
CA ALA A 138 -10.70 7.81 -19.80
C ALA A 138 -10.05 8.37 -21.09
N LYS A 139 -10.32 9.64 -21.38
CA LYS A 139 -9.67 10.39 -22.48
C LYS A 139 -8.47 11.20 -22.01
N HIS A 140 -8.23 11.20 -20.69
CA HIS A 140 -7.14 11.87 -19.99
C HIS A 140 -6.27 10.82 -19.27
N GLN A 141 -5.12 11.24 -18.76
CA GLN A 141 -4.27 10.32 -18.00
C GLN A 141 -4.87 10.09 -16.61
N VAL A 142 -4.85 8.82 -16.20
CA VAL A 142 -5.23 8.40 -14.85
C VAL A 142 -4.08 7.58 -14.30
N LYS A 143 -3.34 8.14 -13.35
CA LYS A 143 -2.16 7.49 -12.74
C LYS A 143 -2.41 7.23 -11.26
N TYR A 144 -1.57 6.39 -10.66
CA TYR A 144 -1.51 6.25 -9.21
C TYR A 144 -0.12 6.59 -8.69
N ALA A 145 -0.04 7.04 -7.44
CA ALA A 145 1.23 7.37 -6.78
C ALA A 145 1.11 7.33 -5.24
N GLY A 146 2.17 7.74 -4.54
CA GLY A 146 2.23 7.84 -3.09
C GLY A 146 2.92 6.63 -2.43
N ASN A 147 2.28 6.04 -1.42
CA ASN A 147 2.83 4.97 -0.59
C ASN A 147 2.85 3.57 -1.25
N ILE A 148 2.84 3.52 -2.59
CA ILE A 148 2.76 2.30 -3.41
C ILE A 148 4.03 2.10 -4.26
N GLY A 149 5.16 2.68 -3.83
CA GLY A 149 6.47 2.52 -4.50
C GLY A 149 6.75 3.53 -5.61
N ILE A 150 5.78 4.38 -5.95
CA ILE A 150 5.91 5.47 -6.93
C ILE A 150 5.65 6.80 -6.21
N SER A 151 6.62 7.73 -6.24
CA SER A 151 6.51 9.03 -5.58
C SER A 151 5.35 9.88 -6.15
N PHE A 152 4.62 10.58 -5.29
CA PHE A 152 3.55 11.51 -5.69
C PHE A 152 4.15 12.66 -6.49
N SER A 153 5.13 13.36 -5.93
CA SER A 153 5.78 14.50 -6.57
C SER A 153 6.30 14.14 -7.96
N LYS A 154 6.91 12.96 -8.11
CA LYS A 154 7.40 12.50 -9.41
C LYS A 154 6.31 12.36 -10.47
N ILE A 155 5.17 11.75 -10.11
CA ILE A 155 4.06 11.56 -11.06
C ILE A 155 3.34 12.87 -11.34
N ALA A 156 3.20 13.74 -10.34
CA ALA A 156 2.56 15.04 -10.49
C ALA A 156 3.29 15.96 -11.50
N GLU A 157 4.61 15.76 -11.69
CA GLU A 157 5.37 16.48 -12.73
C GLU A 157 4.77 16.29 -14.14
N ASP A 158 4.35 15.06 -14.44
CA ASP A 158 3.96 14.60 -15.77
C ASP A 158 2.45 14.74 -16.07
N LEU A 159 1.68 15.28 -15.13
CA LEU A 159 0.22 15.43 -15.23
C LEU A 159 -0.22 16.88 -15.42
N GLY A 160 -1.33 17.04 -16.15
CA GLY A 160 -2.02 18.30 -16.42
C GLY A 160 -3.36 18.45 -15.70
N PRO A 161 -4.10 19.55 -15.95
CA PRO A 161 -5.33 19.90 -15.23
C PRO A 161 -6.51 18.95 -15.47
N ASP A 162 -6.58 18.31 -16.64
CA ASP A 162 -7.63 17.34 -16.96
C ASP A 162 -7.30 15.94 -16.41
N ASP A 163 -6.06 15.71 -15.98
CA ASP A 163 -5.60 14.39 -15.55
C ASP A 163 -6.06 14.05 -14.13
N THR A 164 -6.18 12.76 -13.84
CA THR A 164 -6.54 12.25 -12.52
C THR A 164 -5.36 11.54 -11.89
N LEU A 165 -5.10 11.85 -10.62
CA LEU A 165 -4.12 11.15 -9.81
C LEU A 165 -4.79 10.49 -8.62
N VAL A 166 -4.62 9.17 -8.52
CA VAL A 166 -5.11 8.37 -7.38
C VAL A 166 -3.94 8.07 -6.45
N THR A 167 -3.90 8.70 -5.28
CA THR A 167 -2.79 8.54 -4.34
C THR A 167 -3.09 7.54 -3.23
N GLU A 168 -2.10 6.73 -2.86
CA GLU A 168 -2.07 6.03 -1.58
C GLU A 168 -1.34 6.91 -0.56
N LEU A 169 -1.99 7.29 0.55
CA LEU A 169 -1.38 8.12 1.58
C LEU A 169 -1.35 7.40 2.94
N SER A 170 -0.16 7.30 3.52
CA SER A 170 0.03 6.81 4.88
C SER A 170 -0.39 7.86 5.92
N SER A 171 -0.63 7.42 7.16
CA SER A 171 -0.82 8.35 8.29
C SER A 171 0.40 9.25 8.52
N PHE A 172 1.60 8.79 8.16
CA PHE A 172 2.83 9.56 8.36
C PHE A 172 2.96 10.70 7.35
N GLN A 173 2.61 10.46 6.08
CA GLN A 173 2.57 11.49 5.05
C GLN A 173 1.55 12.57 5.39
N LEU A 174 0.35 12.16 5.81
CA LEU A 174 -0.74 13.07 6.14
C LEU A 174 -0.48 13.98 7.36
N LEU A 175 0.53 13.70 8.19
CA LEU A 175 0.97 14.65 9.24
C LEU A 175 1.70 15.87 8.68
N GLY A 176 2.43 15.69 7.57
CA GLY A 176 3.18 16.76 6.90
C GLY A 176 2.62 17.06 5.51
N ALA A 177 1.31 16.98 5.32
CA ALA A 177 0.62 17.40 4.10
C ALA A 177 -0.49 18.40 4.44
N PRO A 178 -0.15 19.60 4.96
CA PRO A 178 -1.13 20.50 5.54
C PRO A 178 -2.14 21.08 4.56
N THR A 179 -1.78 21.24 3.28
CA THR A 179 -2.67 21.88 2.28
C THR A 179 -3.33 20.89 1.33
N ILE A 180 -3.04 19.58 1.46
CA ILE A 180 -3.62 18.56 0.59
C ILE A 180 -5.15 18.63 0.58
N HIS A 181 -5.72 18.61 -0.62
CA HIS A 181 -7.16 18.76 -0.83
C HIS A 181 -7.63 17.80 -1.92
N PRO A 182 -7.84 16.52 -1.58
CA PRO A 182 -8.46 15.58 -2.50
C PRO A 182 -9.94 15.91 -2.69
N HIS A 183 -10.39 15.91 -3.95
CA HIS A 183 -11.82 16.02 -4.23
C HIS A 183 -12.58 14.78 -3.75
N ILE A 184 -11.95 13.60 -3.86
CA ILE A 184 -12.46 12.34 -3.30
C ILE A 184 -11.40 11.78 -2.34
N ALA A 185 -11.72 11.74 -1.04
CA ALA A 185 -10.92 11.07 -0.03
C ALA A 185 -11.56 9.73 0.33
N ILE A 186 -10.74 8.68 0.48
CA ILE A 186 -11.19 7.34 0.88
C ILE A 186 -10.49 6.96 2.18
N ILE A 187 -11.27 6.55 3.19
CA ILE A 187 -10.77 5.89 4.40
C ILE A 187 -11.31 4.46 4.41
N THR A 188 -10.45 3.48 4.10
CA THR A 188 -10.87 2.08 3.96
C THR A 188 -11.32 1.46 5.30
N ASN A 189 -10.50 1.62 6.34
CA ASN A 189 -10.75 1.13 7.70
C ASN A 189 -9.77 1.79 8.68
N ILE A 190 -10.09 1.73 9.97
CA ILE A 190 -9.24 2.25 11.06
C ILE A 190 -9.10 1.22 12.19
N PHE A 191 -8.06 0.40 12.08
CA PHE A 191 -7.56 -0.51 13.12
C PHE A 191 -6.29 0.04 13.77
N SER A 192 -6.02 -0.34 15.02
CA SER A 192 -4.80 0.06 15.73
C SER A 192 -3.56 -0.42 14.99
N ASN A 193 -2.70 0.51 14.58
CA ASN A 193 -1.43 0.23 13.93
C ASN A 193 -0.47 1.40 14.21
N HIS A 194 0.84 1.17 14.10
CA HIS A 194 1.90 2.19 14.23
C HIS A 194 1.85 3.03 15.52
N LEU A 195 1.46 2.42 16.64
CA LEU A 195 1.35 3.12 17.94
C LEU A 195 2.72 3.47 18.55
N ASP A 196 3.79 2.78 18.13
CA ASP A 196 5.18 3.16 18.37
C ASP A 196 5.49 4.58 17.86
N TYR A 197 4.92 4.94 16.70
CA TYR A 197 5.04 6.27 16.11
C TYR A 197 4.01 7.25 16.69
N HIS A 198 2.72 6.92 16.61
CA HIS A 198 1.62 7.85 16.94
C HIS A 198 1.37 7.99 18.44
N LYS A 199 1.96 7.10 19.26
CA LYS A 199 1.83 6.99 20.72
C LYS A 199 0.43 6.59 21.20
N THR A 200 -0.62 7.17 20.64
CA THR A 200 -2.02 6.84 20.95
C THR A 200 -2.81 6.53 19.68
N ARG A 201 -3.89 5.76 19.85
CA ARG A 201 -4.81 5.45 18.75
C ARG A 201 -5.56 6.68 18.25
N GLU A 202 -5.86 7.62 19.14
CA GLU A 202 -6.50 8.89 18.77
C GLU A 202 -5.61 9.71 17.85
N ASN A 203 -4.31 9.82 18.14
CA ASN A 203 -3.34 10.47 17.27
C ASN A 203 -3.29 9.81 15.89
N TYR A 204 -3.33 8.48 15.83
CA TYR A 204 -3.38 7.73 14.57
C TYR A 204 -4.65 8.04 13.74
N ILE A 205 -5.81 8.10 14.39
CA ILE A 205 -7.08 8.49 13.75
C ILE A 205 -6.98 9.92 13.21
N ASN A 206 -6.51 10.85 14.04
CA ASN A 206 -6.36 12.26 13.67
C ASN A 206 -5.38 12.43 12.49
N ALA A 207 -4.28 11.69 12.49
CA ALA A 207 -3.33 11.68 11.39
C ALA A 207 -3.97 11.25 10.06
N LYS A 208 -4.88 10.25 10.07
CA LYS A 208 -5.61 9.83 8.87
C LYS A 208 -6.67 10.84 8.43
N LEU A 209 -7.39 11.42 9.38
CA LEU A 209 -8.41 12.43 9.08
C LEU A 209 -7.85 13.72 8.46
N ASN A 210 -6.54 13.95 8.57
CA ASN A 210 -5.91 15.04 7.83
C ASN A 210 -6.15 14.96 6.32
N ILE A 211 -6.45 13.78 5.76
CA ILE A 211 -6.84 13.63 4.35
C ILE A 211 -8.08 14.45 3.97
N THR A 212 -8.94 14.77 4.95
CA THR A 212 -10.17 15.56 4.75
C THR A 212 -10.04 16.97 5.31
N ARG A 213 -8.86 17.39 5.79
CA ARG A 213 -8.67 18.66 6.52
C ARG A 213 -9.13 19.87 5.72
N ASN A 214 -8.86 19.88 4.42
CA ASN A 214 -9.17 20.97 3.51
C ASN A 214 -10.38 20.67 2.62
N GLN A 215 -11.05 19.53 2.81
CA GLN A 215 -12.27 19.22 2.06
C GLN A 215 -13.43 20.11 2.50
N THR A 216 -14.28 20.45 1.56
CA THR A 216 -15.51 21.22 1.71
C THR A 216 -16.72 20.32 1.45
N LYS A 217 -17.94 20.84 1.63
CA LYS A 217 -19.18 20.12 1.31
C LYS A 217 -19.28 19.66 -0.15
N ASP A 218 -18.55 20.31 -1.05
CA ASP A 218 -18.53 19.99 -2.48
C ASP A 218 -17.56 18.84 -2.79
N ASP A 219 -16.76 18.41 -1.81
CA ASP A 219 -15.87 17.25 -1.87
C ASP A 219 -16.50 16.03 -1.19
N PHE A 220 -15.91 14.85 -1.42
CA PHE A 220 -16.46 13.58 -0.97
C PHE A 220 -15.51 12.84 -0.02
N LEU A 221 -16.05 12.34 1.09
CA LEU A 221 -15.39 11.36 1.94
C LEU A 221 -16.09 9.99 1.79
N VAL A 222 -15.40 9.07 1.13
CA VAL A 222 -15.77 7.66 1.05
C VAL A 222 -15.26 6.93 2.29
N ILE A 223 -16.14 6.34 3.09
CA ILE A 223 -15.76 5.69 4.36
C ILE A 223 -16.62 4.47 4.68
N ASN A 224 -16.00 3.48 5.32
CA ASN A 224 -16.66 2.24 5.71
C ASN A 224 -17.71 2.50 6.80
N TRP A 225 -18.94 2.09 6.54
CA TRP A 225 -20.11 2.30 7.40
C TRP A 225 -20.44 1.12 8.32
N ASP A 226 -19.66 0.03 8.25
CA ASP A 226 -19.96 -1.22 8.96
C ASP A 226 -19.76 -1.12 10.49
N ARG A 227 -19.11 -0.06 10.99
CA ARG A 227 -18.87 0.19 12.42
C ARG A 227 -19.32 1.57 12.87
N ASP A 228 -20.06 1.61 13.99
CA ASP A 228 -20.57 2.85 14.59
C ASP A 228 -19.47 3.86 14.94
N GLU A 229 -18.27 3.37 15.31
CA GLU A 229 -17.11 4.22 15.52
C GLU A 229 -16.72 5.00 14.25
N TRP A 230 -16.66 4.33 13.10
CA TRP A 230 -16.26 4.94 11.84
C TRP A 230 -17.32 5.92 11.34
N GLN A 231 -18.60 5.65 11.61
CA GLN A 231 -19.69 6.58 11.37
C GLN A 231 -19.51 7.88 12.18
N LYS A 232 -19.16 7.77 13.48
CA LYS A 232 -18.87 8.94 14.33
C LYS A 232 -17.64 9.71 13.87
N ILE A 233 -16.59 8.99 13.45
CA ILE A 233 -15.37 9.59 12.90
C ILE A 233 -15.69 10.38 11.62
N ALA A 234 -16.55 9.86 10.74
CA ALA A 234 -16.95 10.52 9.50
C ALA A 234 -17.56 11.91 9.73
N GLN A 235 -18.35 12.07 10.79
CA GLN A 235 -19.01 13.35 11.14
C GLN A 235 -18.03 14.48 11.51
N ARG A 236 -16.74 14.19 11.64
CA ARG A 236 -15.70 15.21 11.87
C ARG A 236 -15.27 15.91 10.58
N SER A 237 -15.59 15.36 9.42
CA SER A 237 -15.28 15.96 8.12
C SER A 237 -16.34 16.98 7.72
N GLN A 238 -15.95 17.97 6.92
CA GLN A 238 -16.88 18.90 6.25
C GLN A 238 -17.31 18.38 4.87
N ALA A 239 -16.71 17.29 4.39
CA ALA A 239 -17.02 16.67 3.11
C ALA A 239 -18.43 16.04 3.10
N THR A 240 -19.01 15.92 1.91
CA THR A 240 -20.17 15.07 1.69
C THR A 240 -19.78 13.61 1.95
N ILE A 241 -20.40 12.99 2.95
CA ILE A 241 -20.13 11.61 3.34
C ILE A 241 -20.77 10.64 2.35
N VAL A 242 -19.96 9.75 1.79
CA VAL A 242 -20.38 8.68 0.88
C VAL A 242 -20.04 7.33 1.53
N PRO A 243 -21.00 6.70 2.21
CA PRO A 243 -20.73 5.47 2.94
C PRO A 243 -20.50 4.31 1.98
N PHE A 244 -19.68 3.35 2.39
CA PHE A 244 -19.72 2.01 1.82
C PHE A 244 -19.93 0.95 2.89
N SER A 245 -20.67 -0.12 2.58
CA SER A 245 -21.06 -1.10 3.59
C SER A 245 -21.20 -2.50 3.02
N ARG A 246 -20.38 -3.43 3.50
CA ARG A 246 -20.56 -4.86 3.18
C ARG A 246 -21.69 -5.47 4.00
N LEU A 247 -21.99 -4.90 5.18
CA LEU A 247 -23.05 -5.36 6.08
C LEU A 247 -24.41 -4.69 5.85
N ASN A 248 -24.60 -4.05 4.71
CA ASN A 248 -25.83 -3.36 4.31
C ASN A 248 -26.36 -2.34 5.34
N LYS A 249 -25.48 -1.59 6.00
CA LYS A 249 -25.86 -0.58 7.01
C LYS A 249 -26.24 0.79 6.42
N SER A 250 -26.04 0.99 5.12
CA SER A 250 -26.41 2.23 4.43
C SER A 250 -26.54 2.00 2.93
N HIS A 251 -27.52 2.67 2.31
CA HIS A 251 -27.73 2.66 0.86
C HIS A 251 -27.29 3.96 0.17
N GLU A 252 -26.71 4.94 0.91
CA GLU A 252 -26.33 6.27 0.39
C GLU A 252 -25.02 6.30 -0.43
N GLY A 253 -24.38 5.15 -0.59
CA GLY A 253 -23.22 4.94 -1.44
C GLY A 253 -23.19 3.52 -1.99
N SER A 254 -22.06 2.82 -1.85
CA SER A 254 -21.90 1.45 -2.37
C SER A 254 -22.12 0.40 -1.28
N TYR A 255 -22.96 -0.60 -1.52
CA TYR A 255 -23.27 -1.61 -0.51
C TYR A 255 -23.49 -3.00 -1.10
N VAL A 256 -23.50 -4.02 -0.23
CA VAL A 256 -23.87 -5.39 -0.59
C VAL A 256 -25.25 -5.72 -0.03
N GLU A 257 -26.12 -6.27 -0.86
CA GLU A 257 -27.42 -6.83 -0.47
C GLU A 257 -27.63 -8.13 -1.25
N ASP A 258 -27.91 -9.23 -0.55
CA ASP A 258 -28.14 -10.57 -1.11
C ASP A 258 -27.09 -11.06 -2.11
N GLY A 259 -25.81 -10.75 -1.85
CA GLY A 259 -24.69 -11.14 -2.72
C GLY A 259 -24.57 -10.32 -4.01
N MET A 260 -25.30 -9.21 -4.11
CA MET A 260 -25.22 -8.23 -5.18
C MET A 260 -24.64 -6.91 -4.65
N ILE A 261 -23.81 -6.25 -5.44
CA ILE A 261 -23.27 -4.92 -5.15
C ILE A 261 -24.18 -3.87 -5.78
N TYR A 262 -24.50 -2.86 -5.00
CA TYR A 262 -25.30 -1.71 -5.40
C TYR A 262 -24.52 -0.41 -5.27
N TRP A 263 -24.91 0.59 -6.05
CA TRP A 263 -24.56 2.00 -5.88
C TRP A 263 -25.84 2.82 -5.82
N ARG A 264 -26.19 3.37 -4.64
CA ARG A 264 -27.39 4.20 -4.44
C ARG A 264 -28.67 3.58 -5.02
N GLY A 265 -28.91 2.31 -4.70
CA GLY A 265 -30.06 1.54 -5.17
C GLY A 265 -29.96 0.98 -6.58
N GLN A 266 -28.90 1.28 -7.34
CA GLN A 266 -28.67 0.72 -8.68
C GLN A 266 -27.75 -0.50 -8.60
N GLU A 267 -28.19 -1.62 -9.17
CA GLU A 267 -27.36 -2.83 -9.29
C GLU A 267 -26.08 -2.54 -10.08
N VAL A 268 -24.95 -2.97 -9.52
CA VAL A 268 -23.65 -2.92 -10.17
C VAL A 268 -23.27 -4.31 -10.64
N MET A 269 -23.00 -5.27 -9.74
CA MET A 269 -22.59 -6.63 -10.10
C MET A 269 -22.68 -7.62 -8.94
N PRO A 270 -22.75 -8.94 -9.18
CA PRO A 270 -22.65 -9.95 -8.13
C PRO A 270 -21.29 -9.93 -7.42
N THR A 271 -21.26 -10.11 -6.10
CA THR A 271 -20.01 -10.16 -5.32
C THR A 271 -19.13 -11.35 -5.71
N LYS A 272 -19.74 -12.48 -6.08
CA LYS A 272 -19.05 -13.70 -6.51
C LYS A 272 -18.26 -13.55 -7.82
N ASP A 273 -18.56 -12.53 -8.60
CA ASP A 273 -17.87 -12.26 -9.88
C ASP A 273 -16.63 -11.37 -9.67
N ILE A 274 -16.40 -10.85 -8.45
CA ILE A 274 -15.13 -10.21 -8.09
C ILE A 274 -14.05 -11.28 -8.09
N ARG A 275 -12.99 -11.05 -8.86
CA ARG A 275 -11.87 -11.99 -8.96
C ARG A 275 -11.05 -12.09 -7.67
N LEU A 276 -10.92 -10.97 -6.96
CA LEU A 276 -10.23 -10.93 -5.68
C LEU A 276 -11.00 -11.69 -4.60
N ILE A 277 -10.26 -12.46 -3.81
CA ILE A 277 -10.82 -13.36 -2.82
C ILE A 277 -10.90 -12.70 -1.44
N GLY A 278 -11.98 -12.97 -0.71
CA GLY A 278 -12.13 -12.62 0.71
C GLY A 278 -12.98 -11.35 0.98
N PRO A 279 -13.64 -11.27 2.14
CA PRO A 279 -14.56 -10.18 2.48
C PRO A 279 -13.91 -8.80 2.48
N GLN A 280 -12.64 -8.71 2.87
CA GLN A 280 -11.85 -7.48 2.81
C GLN A 280 -11.69 -6.93 1.39
N ASN A 281 -11.66 -7.81 0.37
CA ASN A 281 -11.57 -7.38 -1.02
C ASN A 281 -12.92 -6.93 -1.58
N VAL A 282 -14.03 -7.45 -1.05
CA VAL A 282 -15.35 -6.86 -1.29
C VAL A 282 -15.42 -5.44 -0.70
N GLU A 283 -14.91 -5.22 0.52
CA GLU A 283 -14.83 -3.88 1.11
C GLU A 283 -13.95 -2.92 0.29
N ASN A 284 -12.78 -3.37 -0.18
CA ASN A 284 -11.92 -2.60 -1.08
C ASN A 284 -12.64 -2.26 -2.40
N ALA A 285 -13.37 -3.23 -2.96
CA ALA A 285 -14.15 -3.04 -4.19
C ALA A 285 -15.27 -2.02 -3.99
N LEU A 286 -16.02 -2.08 -2.89
CA LEU A 286 -17.07 -1.09 -2.58
C LEU A 286 -16.47 0.32 -2.48
N ALA A 287 -15.37 0.49 -1.75
CA ALA A 287 -14.69 1.77 -1.64
C ALA A 287 -14.24 2.32 -3.01
N ALA A 288 -13.65 1.47 -3.86
CA ALA A 288 -13.23 1.83 -5.21
C ALA A 288 -14.41 2.15 -6.14
N ILE A 289 -15.50 1.38 -6.06
CA ILE A 289 -16.76 1.63 -6.79
C ILE A 289 -17.29 3.00 -6.44
N ALA A 290 -17.36 3.36 -5.15
CA ALA A 290 -17.86 4.66 -4.74
C ALA A 290 -17.06 5.80 -5.37
N ALA A 291 -15.72 5.74 -5.34
CA ALA A 291 -14.87 6.74 -5.97
C ALA A 291 -15.00 6.77 -7.50
N ALA A 292 -15.09 5.60 -8.15
CA ALA A 292 -15.28 5.49 -9.59
C ALA A 292 -16.64 6.08 -10.03
N LYS A 293 -17.72 5.77 -9.30
CA LYS A 293 -19.06 6.30 -9.58
C LYS A 293 -19.14 7.81 -9.37
N LEU A 294 -18.50 8.35 -8.34
CA LEU A 294 -18.37 9.80 -8.15
C LEU A 294 -17.57 10.46 -9.28
N SER A 295 -16.64 9.73 -9.89
CA SER A 295 -15.87 10.17 -11.07
C SER A 295 -16.58 9.93 -12.40
N GLY A 296 -17.86 9.50 -12.39
CA GLY A 296 -18.67 9.31 -13.59
C GLY A 296 -18.45 7.99 -14.35
N VAL A 297 -17.76 7.01 -13.75
CA VAL A 297 -17.46 5.72 -14.39
C VAL A 297 -18.74 4.86 -14.53
N THR A 298 -18.85 4.14 -15.65
CA THR A 298 -19.99 3.25 -15.95
C THR A 298 -19.90 1.92 -15.20
N ASN A 299 -21.04 1.25 -15.03
CA ASN A 299 -21.05 -0.08 -14.39
C ASN A 299 -20.29 -1.12 -15.20
N ASP A 300 -20.26 -1.01 -16.53
CA ASP A 300 -19.53 -1.95 -17.40
C ASP A 300 -18.02 -1.83 -17.24
N ALA A 301 -17.50 -0.60 -17.13
CA ALA A 301 -16.10 -0.35 -16.84
C ALA A 301 -15.71 -0.93 -15.46
N ILE A 302 -16.54 -0.69 -14.44
CA ILE A 302 -16.36 -1.25 -13.09
C ILE A 302 -16.34 -2.78 -13.10
N LYS A 303 -17.32 -3.41 -13.75
CA LYS A 303 -17.42 -4.88 -13.89
C LYS A 303 -16.18 -5.44 -14.56
N LYS A 304 -15.75 -4.83 -15.67
CA LYS A 304 -14.57 -5.29 -16.41
C LYS A 304 -13.33 -5.30 -15.50
N VAL A 305 -13.07 -4.23 -14.76
CA VAL A 305 -11.93 -4.17 -13.85
C VAL A 305 -12.06 -5.20 -12.72
N LEU A 306 -13.21 -5.31 -12.06
CA LEU A 306 -13.36 -6.22 -10.90
C LEU A 306 -13.36 -7.70 -11.27
N THR A 307 -13.76 -8.04 -12.49
CA THR A 307 -13.72 -9.43 -13.00
C THR A 307 -12.34 -9.82 -13.53
N THR A 308 -11.48 -8.87 -13.91
CA THR A 308 -10.15 -9.18 -14.46
C THR A 308 -9.00 -8.95 -13.48
N PHE A 309 -9.11 -7.99 -12.56
CA PHE A 309 -8.04 -7.61 -11.65
C PHE A 309 -7.62 -8.76 -10.74
N SER A 310 -6.39 -9.26 -10.95
CA SER A 310 -5.82 -10.44 -10.29
C SER A 310 -5.15 -10.14 -8.95
N GLY A 311 -5.16 -8.88 -8.51
CA GLY A 311 -4.48 -8.44 -7.29
C GLY A 311 -3.31 -7.52 -7.57
N VAL A 312 -2.71 -7.02 -6.51
CA VAL A 312 -1.45 -6.26 -6.60
C VAL A 312 -0.31 -7.27 -6.60
N ARG A 313 0.71 -7.04 -7.43
CA ARG A 313 1.88 -7.93 -7.51
C ARG A 313 2.40 -8.29 -6.11
N HIS A 314 2.61 -9.59 -5.87
CA HIS A 314 3.06 -10.16 -4.58
C HIS A 314 2.08 -10.06 -3.39
N ARG A 315 0.84 -9.60 -3.57
CA ARG A 315 -0.19 -9.52 -2.51
C ARG A 315 -1.41 -10.36 -2.89
N LEU A 316 -1.43 -11.62 -2.45
CA LEU A 316 -2.41 -12.64 -2.81
C LEU A 316 -2.75 -12.58 -4.31
N GLN A 317 -1.71 -12.39 -5.12
CA GLN A 317 -1.78 -12.17 -6.55
C GLN A 317 -2.12 -13.49 -7.21
N TYR A 318 -3.23 -13.54 -7.93
CA TYR A 318 -3.48 -14.66 -8.83
C TYR A 318 -2.45 -14.63 -9.96
N VAL A 319 -1.62 -15.68 -10.05
CA VAL A 319 -0.58 -15.81 -11.08
C VAL A 319 -1.20 -16.46 -12.31
N MET A 320 -1.70 -17.69 -12.17
CA MET A 320 -2.34 -18.42 -13.26
C MET A 320 -3.10 -19.65 -12.76
N GLU A 321 -3.84 -20.28 -13.68
CA GLU A 321 -4.44 -21.59 -13.53
C GLU A 321 -3.78 -22.54 -14.53
N TYR A 322 -3.32 -23.69 -14.04
CA TYR A 322 -2.73 -24.72 -14.89
C TYR A 322 -3.17 -26.10 -14.42
N GLN A 323 -3.81 -26.85 -15.33
CA GLN A 323 -4.44 -28.14 -15.05
C GLN A 323 -5.30 -28.10 -13.77
N GLU A 324 -6.22 -27.14 -13.73
CA GLU A 324 -7.22 -26.90 -12.66
C GLU A 324 -6.62 -26.56 -11.28
N ARG A 325 -5.31 -26.27 -11.20
CA ARG A 325 -4.66 -25.78 -9.99
C ARG A 325 -4.43 -24.29 -10.09
N LEU A 326 -4.72 -23.57 -9.02
CA LEU A 326 -4.55 -22.12 -8.96
C LEU A 326 -3.24 -21.77 -8.28
N PHE A 327 -2.44 -20.90 -8.90
CA PHE A 327 -1.20 -20.39 -8.33
C PHE A 327 -1.40 -18.98 -7.79
N TYR A 328 -1.01 -18.75 -6.54
CA TYR A 328 -1.07 -17.45 -5.88
C TYR A 328 0.29 -17.02 -5.32
N ASN A 329 0.68 -15.79 -5.63
CA ASN A 329 1.86 -15.13 -5.11
C ASN A 329 1.49 -14.12 -4.02
N ASP A 330 1.75 -14.48 -2.77
CA ASP A 330 1.59 -13.61 -1.60
C ASP A 330 2.93 -13.41 -0.87
N SER A 331 4.03 -13.24 -1.63
CA SER A 331 5.36 -13.05 -1.07
C SER A 331 5.46 -11.87 -0.09
N LYS A 332 4.54 -10.89 -0.18
CA LYS A 332 4.45 -9.75 0.74
C LYS A 332 3.95 -10.13 2.14
N SER A 333 3.44 -11.33 2.35
CA SER A 333 3.10 -11.87 3.67
C SER A 333 4.37 -12.22 4.44
N THR A 334 5.04 -11.18 4.95
CA THR A 334 6.32 -11.26 5.68
C THR A 334 6.17 -11.41 7.20
N ASP A 335 4.94 -11.61 7.67
CA ASP A 335 4.58 -11.83 9.07
C ASP A 335 3.43 -12.83 9.20
N ILE A 336 3.22 -13.32 10.43
CA ILE A 336 2.22 -14.34 10.77
C ILE A 336 0.80 -13.88 10.42
N GLU A 337 0.43 -12.65 10.76
CA GLU A 337 -0.94 -12.14 10.57
C GLU A 337 -1.32 -12.10 9.09
N ALA A 338 -0.38 -11.70 8.23
CA ALA A 338 -0.61 -11.67 6.79
C ALA A 338 -0.91 -13.08 6.22
N THR A 339 -0.15 -14.10 6.63
CA THR A 339 -0.42 -15.49 6.22
C THR A 339 -1.71 -16.06 6.82
N GLU A 340 -2.09 -15.69 8.06
CA GLU A 340 -3.40 -16.04 8.64
C GLU A 340 -4.54 -15.55 7.73
N VAL A 341 -4.49 -14.29 7.32
CA VAL A 341 -5.49 -13.66 6.44
C VAL A 341 -5.50 -14.30 5.05
N ALA A 342 -4.32 -14.65 4.51
CA ALA A 342 -4.22 -15.29 3.20
C ALA A 342 -4.91 -16.66 3.18
N LEU A 343 -4.63 -17.51 4.18
CA LEU A 343 -5.21 -18.86 4.27
C LEU A 343 -6.73 -18.84 4.43
N GLN A 344 -7.26 -17.88 5.20
CA GLN A 344 -8.71 -17.71 5.37
C GLN A 344 -9.45 -17.38 4.06
N GLY A 345 -8.74 -16.88 3.04
CA GLY A 345 -9.34 -16.56 1.75
C GLY A 345 -9.77 -17.80 0.95
N PHE A 346 -9.14 -18.96 1.18
CA PHE A 346 -9.35 -20.12 0.33
C PHE A 346 -10.34 -21.13 0.92
N ASP A 347 -11.39 -21.43 0.15
CA ASP A 347 -12.32 -22.54 0.39
C ASP A 347 -11.83 -23.87 -0.24
N ARG A 348 -10.63 -23.86 -0.83
CA ARG A 348 -9.97 -25.00 -1.48
C ARG A 348 -8.76 -25.43 -0.65
N PRO A 349 -8.35 -26.71 -0.70
CA PRO A 349 -7.14 -27.16 -0.03
C PRO A 349 -5.90 -26.43 -0.57
N VAL A 350 -5.04 -25.96 0.33
CA VAL A 350 -3.85 -25.17 0.01
C VAL A 350 -2.57 -26.02 0.16
N ILE A 351 -1.71 -25.99 -0.84
CA ILE A 351 -0.30 -26.36 -0.73
C ILE A 351 0.49 -25.08 -0.41
N LEU A 352 0.92 -24.96 0.84
CA LEU A 352 1.53 -23.73 1.36
C LEU A 352 3.06 -23.76 1.23
N LEU A 353 3.63 -22.78 0.57
CA LEU A 353 5.07 -22.52 0.50
C LEU A 353 5.42 -21.46 1.56
N ALA A 354 6.19 -21.84 2.58
CA ALA A 354 6.46 -20.95 3.71
C ALA A 354 7.87 -21.03 4.30
N GLY A 355 8.28 -19.95 4.98
CA GLY A 355 9.59 -19.80 5.61
C GLY A 355 10.44 -18.65 5.04
N GLY A 356 11.61 -18.47 5.64
CA GLY A 356 12.48 -17.32 5.42
C GLY A 356 13.25 -16.95 6.69
N LEU A 357 13.64 -15.68 6.81
CA LEU A 357 14.50 -15.14 7.86
C LEU A 357 13.98 -15.45 9.27
N ASP A 358 14.87 -15.92 10.14
CA ASP A 358 14.55 -16.13 11.55
C ASP A 358 14.70 -14.84 12.37
N ARG A 359 13.60 -14.43 13.00
CA ARG A 359 13.53 -13.28 13.92
C ARG A 359 13.28 -13.69 15.37
N GLY A 360 13.40 -14.98 15.68
CA GLY A 360 13.32 -15.51 17.04
C GLY A 360 11.92 -15.84 17.56
N TYR A 361 10.88 -15.80 16.72
CA TYR A 361 9.52 -16.20 17.09
C TYR A 361 9.16 -17.63 16.63
N THR A 362 8.07 -18.17 17.18
CA THR A 362 7.48 -19.47 16.85
C THR A 362 6.18 -19.28 16.03
N PHE A 363 5.70 -20.36 15.41
CA PHE A 363 4.54 -20.34 14.50
C PHE A 363 3.29 -21.03 15.06
N GLU A 364 3.20 -21.24 16.38
CA GLU A 364 2.06 -21.93 17.00
C GLU A 364 0.72 -21.27 16.68
N ARG A 365 0.72 -19.94 16.49
CA ARG A 365 -0.45 -19.16 16.07
C ARG A 365 -1.03 -19.59 14.72
N LEU A 366 -0.20 -20.12 13.82
CA LEU A 366 -0.65 -20.58 12.49
C LEU A 366 -1.24 -21.99 12.51
N VAL A 367 -1.01 -22.78 13.57
CA VAL A 367 -1.44 -24.18 13.65
C VAL A 367 -2.95 -24.38 13.41
N PRO A 368 -3.87 -23.57 13.97
CA PRO A 368 -5.30 -23.71 13.69
C PRO A 368 -5.66 -23.48 12.21
N TYR A 369 -4.94 -22.57 11.55
CA TYR A 369 -5.14 -22.24 10.14
C TYR A 369 -4.58 -23.31 9.22
N PHE A 370 -3.41 -23.85 9.55
CA PHE A 370 -2.83 -25.00 8.86
C PHE A 370 -3.79 -26.19 8.89
N LYS A 371 -4.31 -26.54 10.08
CA LYS A 371 -5.31 -27.62 10.26
C LYS A 371 -6.54 -27.47 9.38
N LYS A 372 -7.01 -26.23 9.20
CA LYS A 372 -8.28 -25.94 8.53
C LYS A 372 -8.15 -25.81 7.01
N HIS A 373 -7.04 -25.24 6.53
CA HIS A 373 -6.91 -24.83 5.12
C HIS A 373 -5.80 -25.54 4.35
N VAL A 374 -4.77 -26.07 5.03
CA VAL A 374 -3.54 -26.53 4.37
C VAL A 374 -3.54 -28.06 4.22
N LYS A 375 -3.37 -28.52 2.97
CA LYS A 375 -3.25 -29.94 2.60
C LYS A 375 -1.81 -30.45 2.76
N ALA A 376 -0.82 -29.63 2.40
CA ALA A 376 0.60 -29.91 2.61
C ALA A 376 1.39 -28.61 2.68
N MET A 377 2.57 -28.66 3.29
CA MET A 377 3.50 -27.54 3.39
C MET A 377 4.83 -27.86 2.72
N ILE A 378 5.36 -26.89 1.98
CA ILE A 378 6.77 -26.86 1.55
C ILE A 378 7.48 -25.77 2.35
N VAL A 379 8.48 -26.14 3.15
CA VAL A 379 9.18 -25.21 4.04
C VAL A 379 10.61 -24.96 3.60
N PHE A 380 11.09 -23.73 3.74
CA PHE A 380 12.44 -23.31 3.35
C PHE A 380 12.97 -22.15 4.21
N GLY A 381 14.21 -21.73 3.97
CA GLY A 381 14.86 -20.63 4.69
C GLY A 381 15.28 -20.99 6.11
N GLU A 382 15.76 -19.99 6.85
CA GLU A 382 16.23 -20.15 8.23
C GLU A 382 15.15 -20.67 9.19
N CYS A 383 13.88 -20.27 8.98
CA CYS A 383 12.74 -20.70 9.79
C CYS A 383 12.19 -22.08 9.45
N LYS A 384 12.78 -22.83 8.51
CA LYS A 384 12.18 -24.09 8.01
C LYS A 384 11.85 -25.09 9.10
N ASP A 385 12.71 -25.26 10.11
CA ASP A 385 12.51 -26.24 11.17
C ASP A 385 11.37 -25.83 12.11
N LYS A 386 11.27 -24.54 12.45
CA LYS A 386 10.17 -24.00 13.25
C LYS A 386 8.82 -24.08 12.52
N MET A 387 8.83 -23.84 11.20
CA MET A 387 7.64 -24.01 10.35
C MET A 387 7.22 -25.48 10.25
N LYS A 388 8.19 -26.38 10.11
CA LYS A 388 7.98 -27.83 10.11
C LYS A 388 7.37 -28.29 11.42
N ASP A 389 7.85 -27.80 12.56
CA ASP A 389 7.27 -28.12 13.87
C ASP A 389 5.81 -27.68 13.97
N ALA A 390 5.47 -26.47 13.50
CA ALA A 390 4.08 -26.01 13.46
C ALA A 390 3.21 -26.83 12.50
N GLY A 391 3.72 -27.19 11.32
CA GLY A 391 3.03 -28.10 10.38
C GLY A 391 2.78 -29.49 10.98
N ASN A 392 3.76 -30.04 11.70
CA ASN A 392 3.64 -31.32 12.40
C ASN A 392 2.59 -31.25 13.54
N GLN A 393 2.58 -30.17 14.32
CA GLN A 393 1.52 -29.93 15.32
C GLN A 393 0.13 -29.78 14.69
N ALA A 394 0.07 -29.27 13.46
CA ALA A 394 -1.14 -29.21 12.65
C ALA A 394 -1.56 -30.59 12.08
N GLY A 395 -0.68 -31.59 12.09
CA GLY A 395 -0.94 -32.88 11.43
C GLY A 395 -0.93 -32.79 9.91
N VAL A 396 -0.23 -31.79 9.35
CA VAL A 396 -0.13 -31.55 7.92
C VAL A 396 1.22 -32.10 7.40
N PRO A 397 1.26 -32.82 6.27
CA PRO A 397 2.51 -33.26 5.64
C PRO A 397 3.43 -32.08 5.33
N VAL A 398 4.71 -32.19 5.70
CA VAL A 398 5.72 -31.15 5.46
C VAL A 398 6.88 -31.71 4.65
N VAL A 399 7.27 -31.00 3.59
CA VAL A 399 8.46 -31.27 2.78
C VAL A 399 9.40 -30.08 2.86
N GLU A 400 10.70 -30.33 2.98
CA GLU A 400 11.71 -29.29 2.94
C GLU A 400 12.12 -28.98 1.50
N SER A 401 12.35 -27.71 1.21
CA SER A 401 12.94 -27.26 -0.05
C SER A 401 14.05 -26.26 0.21
N GLU A 402 14.90 -26.03 -0.79
CA GLU A 402 16.02 -25.10 -0.66
C GLU A 402 15.51 -23.67 -0.55
N ASN A 403 14.54 -23.26 -1.38
CA ASN A 403 14.02 -21.90 -1.43
C ASN A 403 12.64 -21.87 -2.12
N ALA A 404 12.07 -20.67 -2.28
CA ALA A 404 10.76 -20.49 -2.91
C ALA A 404 10.69 -20.95 -4.39
N ILE A 405 11.82 -21.02 -5.11
CA ILE A 405 11.90 -21.46 -6.52
C ILE A 405 11.78 -22.98 -6.58
N THR A 406 12.65 -23.67 -5.83
CA THR A 406 12.68 -25.15 -5.79
C THR A 406 11.48 -25.73 -5.05
N ALA A 407 10.72 -24.92 -4.31
CA ALA A 407 9.46 -25.32 -3.68
C ALA A 407 8.30 -25.49 -4.67
N VAL A 408 8.31 -24.80 -5.81
CA VAL A 408 7.24 -24.85 -6.83
C VAL A 408 7.05 -26.25 -7.43
N PRO A 409 8.09 -26.96 -7.93
CA PRO A 409 7.93 -28.32 -8.44
C PRO A 409 7.51 -29.32 -7.35
N GLU A 410 7.96 -29.14 -6.09
CA GLU A 410 7.52 -30.00 -4.98
C GLU A 410 6.04 -29.77 -4.64
N ALA A 411 5.61 -28.50 -4.61
CA ALA A 411 4.20 -28.17 -4.40
C ALA A 411 3.31 -28.74 -5.51
N TRP A 412 3.78 -28.71 -6.76
CA TRP A 412 3.08 -29.32 -7.89
C TRP A 412 2.87 -30.82 -7.69
N LYS A 413 3.91 -31.57 -7.30
CA LYS A 413 3.84 -33.02 -7.05
C LYS A 413 2.84 -33.39 -5.95
N LEU A 414 2.68 -32.53 -4.94
CA LEU A 414 1.76 -32.75 -3.81
C LEU A 414 0.33 -32.25 -4.09
N SER A 415 0.12 -31.52 -5.17
CA SER A 415 -1.16 -30.92 -5.53
C SER A 415 -1.98 -31.79 -6.49
N GLU A 416 -3.30 -31.68 -6.41
CA GLU A 416 -4.28 -32.30 -7.30
C GLU A 416 -5.12 -31.24 -8.03
N PRO A 417 -5.79 -31.57 -9.15
CA PRO A 417 -6.77 -30.68 -9.76
C PRO A 417 -7.76 -30.12 -8.73
N GLY A 418 -7.96 -28.81 -8.71
CA GLY A 418 -8.79 -28.10 -7.73
C GLY A 418 -8.02 -27.49 -6.55
N ASP A 419 -6.78 -27.90 -6.29
CA ASP A 419 -5.96 -27.36 -5.20
C ASP A 419 -5.40 -25.95 -5.53
N VAL A 420 -5.00 -25.24 -4.47
CA VAL A 420 -4.30 -23.95 -4.54
C VAL A 420 -2.83 -24.14 -4.17
N ILE A 421 -1.91 -23.62 -4.98
CA ILE A 421 -0.49 -23.49 -4.64
C ILE A 421 -0.22 -22.04 -4.25
N LEU A 422 0.12 -21.83 -2.97
CA LEU A 422 0.23 -20.50 -2.38
C LEU A 422 1.63 -20.24 -1.81
N LEU A 423 2.32 -19.22 -2.32
CA LEU A 423 3.45 -18.62 -1.63
C LEU A 423 2.95 -17.59 -0.61
N SER A 424 2.89 -17.94 0.66
CA SER A 424 2.53 -17.01 1.76
C SER A 424 3.49 -17.21 2.95
N PRO A 425 4.67 -16.56 2.92
CA PRO A 425 5.82 -17.10 3.67
C PRO A 425 5.79 -16.94 5.18
N ALA A 426 4.99 -16.02 5.71
CA ALA A 426 4.96 -15.56 7.11
C ALA A 426 6.29 -15.00 7.65
N ASN A 427 7.29 -14.85 6.77
CA ASN A 427 8.66 -14.44 7.10
C ASN A 427 9.19 -13.44 6.07
N ALA A 428 10.07 -12.56 6.53
CA ALA A 428 10.90 -11.73 5.66
C ALA A 428 11.80 -12.60 4.77
N SER A 429 12.20 -12.08 3.62
CA SER A 429 12.93 -12.83 2.60
C SER A 429 14.45 -12.77 2.71
N TRP A 430 14.99 -11.94 3.61
CA TRP A 430 16.38 -11.46 3.57
C TRP A 430 17.47 -12.50 3.82
N ASP A 431 17.09 -13.68 4.29
CA ASP A 431 18.00 -14.83 4.41
C ASP A 431 18.38 -15.39 3.04
N GLN A 432 17.48 -15.32 2.05
CA GLN A 432 17.66 -15.93 0.73
C GLN A 432 17.50 -14.98 -0.46
N PHE A 433 16.79 -13.85 -0.26
CA PHE A 433 16.46 -12.90 -1.32
C PHE A 433 16.58 -11.45 -0.83
N PRO A 434 17.05 -10.50 -1.66
CA PRO A 434 17.21 -9.09 -1.28
C PRO A 434 15.91 -8.42 -0.80
N SER A 435 14.76 -8.83 -1.35
CA SER A 435 13.45 -8.30 -0.98
C SER A 435 12.33 -9.31 -1.27
N PHE A 436 11.13 -9.03 -0.74
CA PHE A 436 9.98 -9.89 -0.98
C PHE A 436 9.52 -9.82 -2.44
N GLU A 437 9.73 -8.69 -3.12
CA GLU A 437 9.48 -8.53 -4.55
C GLU A 437 10.34 -9.52 -5.34
N VAL A 438 11.64 -9.55 -5.08
CA VAL A 438 12.56 -10.50 -5.73
C VAL A 438 12.14 -11.94 -5.47
N ARG A 439 11.82 -12.31 -4.22
CA ARG A 439 11.30 -13.65 -3.90
C ARG A 439 10.01 -13.97 -4.67
N GLY A 440 9.11 -13.01 -4.76
CA GLY A 440 7.83 -13.15 -5.43
C GLY A 440 7.96 -13.25 -6.96
N ASP A 441 8.85 -12.47 -7.58
CA ASP A 441 9.17 -12.57 -9.01
C ASP A 441 9.79 -13.92 -9.35
N LYS A 442 10.74 -14.38 -8.52
CA LYS A 442 11.36 -15.70 -8.69
C LYS A 442 10.38 -16.86 -8.53
N PHE A 443 9.37 -16.72 -7.67
CA PHE A 443 8.27 -17.69 -7.61
C PHE A 443 7.43 -17.69 -8.90
N ILE A 444 7.11 -16.51 -9.45
CA ILE A 444 6.37 -16.42 -10.72
C ILE A 444 7.18 -17.06 -11.84
N GLU A 445 8.46 -16.70 -12.00
CA GLU A 445 9.36 -17.29 -13.01
C GLU A 445 9.39 -18.83 -12.92
N ALA A 446 9.46 -19.39 -11.71
CA ALA A 446 9.44 -20.83 -11.48
C ALA A 446 8.10 -21.48 -11.87
N VAL A 447 6.97 -20.81 -11.64
CA VAL A 447 5.66 -21.24 -12.11
C VAL A 447 5.58 -21.18 -13.64
N GLU A 448 6.13 -20.15 -14.27
CA GLU A 448 6.18 -20.03 -15.72
C GLU A 448 7.02 -21.15 -16.35
N GLU A 449 8.19 -21.46 -15.79
CA GLU A 449 9.04 -22.59 -16.23
C GLU A 449 8.32 -23.93 -16.07
N LEU A 450 7.67 -24.17 -14.93
CA LEU A 450 6.93 -25.41 -14.67
C LEU A 450 5.78 -25.63 -15.67
N THR A 451 5.06 -24.55 -16.01
CA THR A 451 3.82 -24.61 -16.80
C THR A 451 4.05 -24.39 -18.31
N GLY A 452 5.18 -23.81 -18.69
CA GLY A 452 5.45 -23.35 -20.06
C GLY A 452 4.59 -22.16 -20.50
N LYS A 453 3.96 -21.45 -19.56
CA LYS A 453 3.07 -20.31 -19.83
C LYS A 453 3.56 -19.07 -19.08
N LYS A 454 3.31 -17.88 -19.63
CA LYS A 454 3.59 -16.62 -18.93
C LYS A 454 2.39 -16.14 -18.12
N GLU A 455 2.67 -15.50 -16.98
CA GLU A 455 1.70 -14.72 -16.22
C GLU A 455 1.10 -13.62 -17.12
N GLN A 456 -0.23 -13.41 -17.01
CA GLN A 456 -0.98 -12.46 -17.85
C GLN A 456 -1.05 -11.06 -17.26
#